data_AF-A0A537YWZ2-F1
#
_entry.id   AF-A0A537YWZ2-F1
#
_cell.length_a   1.000
_cell.length_b   1.000
_cell.length_c   1.000
_cell.angle_alpha   90.00
_cell.angle_beta   90.00
_cell.angle_gamma   90.00
#
_symmetry.space_group_name_H-M   'P 1'
#
loop_
_entity.id
_entity.type
_entity.pdbx_description
1 polymer ?
#
loop_
_entity_poly.entity_id
_entity_poly.type
_entity_poly.pdbx_seq_one_letter_code
_entity_poly.pdbx_strand_id
1 'polypeptide(L)'
;TVLMEKIAGAAAEQRRPLKEVVDLCRKVNDNARSMGMALTSCTVPAAGKPTFELGDDEVEIGIGIHGEPGRQRLKLAPVHDIVEMMATPIVDDLPFKSGDQVLAFVNGMGGTPLIELYIVFNELASFLDGRGIAIGRNLIGPYITSLEMQGCSLTLLKLDDELTDLWDAPVNTPGLRWGV
;
A
#
# COMPACT_ATOMS: atom_id res chain seq x y z
N THR A 1 3.95 6.30 -0.93
CA THR A 1 5.14 7.07 -1.35
C THR A 1 6.14 6.23 -2.12
N VAL A 2 6.57 5.06 -1.62
CA VAL A 2 7.56 4.16 -2.26
C VAL A 2 7.37 3.94 -3.77
N LEU A 3 6.13 3.76 -4.25
CA LEU A 3 5.85 3.60 -5.69
C LEU A 3 6.26 4.85 -6.50
N MET A 4 5.92 6.04 -6.00
CA MET A 4 6.30 7.31 -6.61
C MET A 4 7.82 7.50 -6.60
N GLU A 5 8.48 7.18 -5.48
CA GLU A 5 9.93 7.27 -5.36
C GLU A 5 10.63 6.37 -6.37
N LYS A 6 10.16 5.12 -6.55
CA LYS A 6 10.69 4.20 -7.56
C LYS A 6 10.49 4.74 -8.99
N ILE A 7 9.29 5.18 -9.32
CA ILE A 7 8.94 5.67 -10.66
C ILE A 7 9.71 6.94 -11.00
N ALA A 8 9.75 7.90 -10.07
CA ALA A 8 10.51 9.14 -10.22
C ALA A 8 12.02 8.89 -10.29
N GLY A 9 12.53 7.95 -9.49
CA GLY A 9 13.93 7.53 -9.51
C GLY A 9 14.34 6.93 -10.87
N ALA A 10 13.50 6.08 -11.45
CA ALA A 10 13.73 5.53 -12.79
C ALA A 10 13.74 6.63 -13.87
N ALA A 11 12.81 7.57 -13.81
CA ALA A 11 12.76 8.72 -14.73
C ALA A 11 13.98 9.63 -14.58
N ALA A 12 14.46 9.84 -13.36
CA ALA A 12 15.68 10.60 -13.09
C ALA A 12 16.94 9.88 -13.61
N GLU A 13 17.02 8.56 -13.48
CA GLU A 13 18.11 7.75 -14.03
C GLU A 13 18.16 7.83 -15.57
N GLN A 14 17.00 7.91 -16.22
CA GLN A 14 16.86 8.19 -17.65
C GLN A 14 17.23 9.63 -18.05
N ARG A 15 17.67 10.46 -17.08
CA ARG A 15 18.03 11.88 -17.25
C ARG A 15 16.90 12.74 -17.82
N ARG A 16 15.64 12.38 -17.52
CA ARG A 16 14.49 13.20 -17.91
C ARG A 16 14.58 14.58 -17.24
N PRO A 17 14.14 15.66 -17.91
CA PRO A 17 14.11 17.00 -17.31
C PRO A 17 13.33 17.02 -15.98
N LEU A 18 13.76 17.87 -15.04
CA LEU A 18 13.12 18.00 -13.72
C LEU A 18 11.60 18.19 -13.82
N LYS A 19 11.13 18.98 -14.79
CA LYS A 19 9.71 19.19 -15.02
C LYS A 19 8.97 17.87 -15.28
N GLU A 20 9.52 16.98 -16.09
CA GLU A 20 8.89 15.70 -16.40
C GLU A 20 8.87 14.78 -15.18
N VAL A 21 9.93 14.75 -14.38
CA VAL A 21 9.97 13.98 -13.13
C VAL A 21 8.89 14.48 -12.16
N VAL A 22 8.72 15.80 -12.03
CA VAL A 22 7.67 16.40 -11.19
C VAL A 22 6.27 16.05 -11.70
N ASP A 23 6.07 16.10 -13.02
CA ASP A 23 4.78 15.76 -13.62
C ASP A 23 4.43 14.28 -13.43
N LEU A 24 5.43 13.37 -13.46
CA LEU A 24 5.26 11.96 -13.09
C LEU A 24 4.88 11.79 -11.61
N CYS A 25 5.54 12.52 -10.69
CA CYS A 25 5.17 12.47 -9.28
C CYS A 25 3.71 12.88 -9.06
N ARG A 26 3.25 13.94 -9.73
CA ARG A 26 1.85 14.38 -9.71
C ARG A 26 0.92 13.31 -10.27
N LYS A 27 1.27 12.73 -11.43
CA LYS A 27 0.51 11.65 -12.05
C LYS A 27 0.35 10.46 -11.11
N VAL A 28 1.42 10.01 -10.45
CA VAL A 28 1.34 8.92 -9.46
C VAL A 28 0.49 9.31 -8.27
N ASN A 29 0.64 10.53 -7.74
CA ASN A 29 -0.16 11.02 -6.61
C ASN A 29 -1.66 11.03 -6.94
N ASP A 30 -2.02 11.50 -8.12
CA ASP A 30 -3.41 11.62 -8.54
C ASP A 30 -4.06 10.24 -8.78
N ASN A 31 -3.26 9.23 -9.15
CA ASN A 31 -3.69 7.89 -9.53
C ASN A 31 -3.43 6.79 -8.49
N ALA A 32 -2.91 7.15 -7.31
CA ALA A 32 -2.71 6.21 -6.20
C ALA A 32 -3.70 6.49 -5.06
N ARG A 33 -4.24 5.42 -4.47
CA ARG A 33 -5.03 5.48 -3.24
C ARG A 33 -4.59 4.38 -2.28
N SER A 34 -4.63 4.70 -0.99
CA SER A 34 -4.16 3.82 0.07
C SER A 34 -5.11 3.81 1.27
N MET A 35 -5.25 2.66 1.92
CA MET A 35 -5.97 2.50 3.19
C MET A 35 -5.21 1.52 4.07
N GLY A 36 -5.04 1.85 5.36
CA GLY A 36 -4.36 1.01 6.34
C GLY A 36 -5.30 0.42 7.38
N MET A 37 -4.86 -0.63 8.05
CA MET A 37 -5.49 -1.20 9.24
C MET A 37 -4.44 -1.61 10.27
N ALA A 38 -4.83 -1.61 11.54
CA ALA A 38 -4.01 -2.14 12.63
C ALA A 38 -4.80 -3.10 13.53
N LEU A 39 -4.10 -4.14 13.98
CA LEU A 39 -4.47 -5.06 15.05
C LEU A 39 -3.83 -4.63 16.39
N THR A 40 -2.69 -3.96 16.34
CA THR A 40 -2.03 -3.38 17.52
C THR A 40 -1.49 -2.00 17.19
N SER A 41 -1.27 -1.18 18.21
CA SER A 41 -0.53 0.09 18.08
C SER A 41 0.99 -0.16 18.04
N CYS A 42 1.75 0.83 17.59
CA CYS A 42 3.19 0.90 17.84
C CYS A 42 3.52 1.57 19.16
N THR A 43 4.74 1.33 19.65
CA THR A 43 5.33 1.93 20.85
C THR A 43 6.53 2.76 20.45
N VAL A 44 6.40 4.09 20.58
CA VAL A 44 7.56 4.96 20.41
C VAL A 44 8.54 4.72 21.57
N PRO A 45 9.82 4.38 21.32
CA PRO A 45 10.76 3.98 22.39
C PRO A 45 10.89 5.00 23.53
N ALA A 46 10.84 6.30 23.20
CA ALA A 46 10.91 7.37 24.19
C ALA A 46 9.64 7.47 25.07
N ALA A 47 8.48 7.06 24.56
CA ALA A 47 7.23 7.09 25.31
C ALA A 47 7.05 5.83 26.19
N GLY A 48 7.62 4.70 25.78
CA GLY A 48 7.60 3.43 26.54
C GLY A 48 6.22 2.80 26.70
N LYS A 49 5.21 3.31 25.99
CA LYS A 49 3.83 2.80 25.96
C LYS A 49 3.22 2.93 24.56
N PRO A 50 2.20 2.13 24.22
CA PRO A 50 1.50 2.24 22.94
C PRO A 50 0.93 3.65 22.70
N THR A 51 0.92 4.10 21.44
CA THR A 51 0.32 5.39 21.06
C THR A 51 -1.21 5.38 21.14
N PHE A 52 -1.82 4.21 20.97
CA PHE A 52 -3.23 3.95 21.27
C PHE A 52 -3.45 2.50 21.75
N GLU A 53 -4.62 2.23 22.32
CA GLU A 53 -5.01 0.88 22.78
C GLU A 53 -6.17 0.35 21.92
N LEU A 54 -6.07 -0.95 21.61
CA LEU A 54 -7.11 -1.79 21.01
C LEU A 54 -7.29 -3.03 21.89
N GLY A 55 -8.54 -3.49 22.03
CA GLY A 55 -8.82 -4.79 22.62
C GLY A 55 -8.33 -5.94 21.74
N ASP A 56 -8.17 -7.13 22.33
CA ASP A 56 -7.69 -8.34 21.65
C ASP A 56 -8.57 -8.77 20.45
N ASP A 57 -9.82 -8.33 20.42
CA ASP A 57 -10.78 -8.60 19.36
C ASP A 57 -11.16 -7.34 18.57
N GLU A 58 -10.35 -6.28 18.63
CA GLU A 58 -10.58 -5.02 17.92
C GLU A 58 -9.58 -4.83 16.78
N VAL A 59 -10.04 -4.13 15.75
CA VAL A 59 -9.24 -3.67 14.62
C VAL A 59 -9.55 -2.20 14.35
N GLU A 60 -8.53 -1.44 14.00
CA GLU A 60 -8.66 -0.03 13.64
C GLU A 60 -8.42 0.16 12.14
N ILE A 61 -9.41 0.67 11.42
CA ILE A 61 -9.37 0.91 9.97
C ILE A 61 -9.07 2.38 9.70
N GLY A 62 -8.24 2.64 8.70
CA GLY A 62 -7.84 3.97 8.27
C GLY A 62 -6.74 4.61 9.11
N ILE A 63 -5.88 3.79 9.70
CA ILE A 63 -4.75 4.26 10.52
C ILE A 63 -3.70 5.03 9.72
N GLY A 64 -2.99 5.92 10.42
CA GLY A 64 -1.75 6.53 9.95
C GLY A 64 -0.50 5.72 10.32
N ILE A 65 0.66 6.12 9.78
CA ILE A 65 1.95 5.45 10.03
C ILE A 65 2.64 5.89 11.33
N HIS A 66 2.13 6.89 12.04
CA HIS A 66 2.66 7.32 13.34
C HIS A 66 1.74 6.93 14.50
N GLY A 67 0.80 6.01 14.25
CA GLY A 67 -0.18 5.59 15.24
C GLY A 67 -1.24 6.64 15.54
N GLU A 68 -1.52 7.53 14.57
CA GLU A 68 -2.70 8.38 14.62
C GLU A 68 -3.98 7.52 14.62
N PRO A 69 -5.02 7.92 15.37
CA PRO A 69 -6.31 7.22 15.35
C PRO A 69 -6.84 7.07 13.93
N GLY A 70 -7.39 5.89 13.65
CA GLY A 70 -8.01 5.59 12.38
C GLY A 70 -9.38 6.24 12.24
N ARG A 71 -10.05 5.89 11.14
CA ARG A 71 -11.41 6.34 10.84
C ARG A 71 -12.44 5.64 11.71
N GLN A 72 -12.22 4.37 12.01
CA GLN A 72 -13.21 3.52 12.69
C GLN A 72 -12.55 2.36 13.42
N ARG A 73 -13.05 2.06 14.61
CA ARG A 73 -12.77 0.81 15.34
C ARG A 73 -13.95 -0.14 15.22
N LEU A 74 -13.64 -1.41 15.04
CA LEU A 74 -14.63 -2.48 14.91
C LEU A 74 -14.08 -3.78 15.50
N LYS A 75 -14.95 -4.77 15.64
CA LYS A 75 -14.53 -6.12 15.99
C LYS A 75 -13.72 -6.74 14.86
N LEU A 76 -12.72 -7.53 15.20
CA LEU A 76 -11.96 -8.33 14.26
C LEU A 76 -12.92 -9.20 13.45
N ALA A 77 -12.77 -9.14 12.14
CA ALA A 77 -13.59 -9.87 11.18
C ALA A 77 -12.69 -10.80 10.34
N PRO A 78 -13.27 -11.78 9.63
CA PRO A 78 -12.55 -12.52 8.61
C PRO A 78 -11.77 -11.61 7.64
N VAL A 79 -10.61 -12.09 7.18
CA VAL A 79 -9.70 -11.30 6.34
C VAL A 79 -10.34 -10.78 5.05
N HIS A 80 -11.27 -11.53 4.44
CA HIS A 80 -12.00 -11.08 3.26
C HIS A 80 -12.83 -9.82 3.54
N ASP A 81 -13.53 -9.76 4.67
CA ASP A 81 -14.30 -8.58 5.08
C ASP A 81 -13.38 -7.38 5.35
N ILE A 82 -12.24 -7.61 6.01
CA ILE A 82 -11.25 -6.56 6.29
C ILE A 82 -10.67 -5.99 4.98
N VAL A 83 -10.33 -6.86 4.03
CA VAL A 83 -9.82 -6.44 2.73
C VAL A 83 -10.88 -5.71 1.92
N GLU A 84 -12.13 -6.18 1.89
CA GLU A 84 -13.23 -5.49 1.22
C GLU A 84 -13.46 -4.09 1.81
N MET A 85 -13.46 -3.97 3.14
CA MET A 85 -13.60 -2.67 3.83
C MET A 85 -12.46 -1.70 3.49
N MET A 86 -11.24 -2.18 3.29
CA MET A 86 -10.11 -1.34 2.89
C MET A 86 -10.08 -1.03 1.39
N ALA A 87 -10.38 -2.01 0.53
CA ALA A 87 -10.24 -1.90 -0.91
C ALA A 87 -11.40 -1.14 -1.55
N THR A 88 -12.62 -1.24 -1.01
CA THR A 88 -13.79 -0.49 -1.50
C THR A 88 -13.55 1.02 -1.56
N PRO A 89 -13.16 1.72 -0.47
CA PRO A 89 -12.90 3.16 -0.56
C PRO A 89 -11.72 3.52 -1.47
N ILE A 90 -10.73 2.63 -1.65
CA ILE A 90 -9.64 2.84 -2.62
C ILE A 90 -10.19 2.80 -4.05
N VAL A 91 -11.01 1.79 -4.35
CA VAL A 91 -11.57 1.56 -5.70
C VAL A 91 -12.67 2.54 -6.06
N ASP A 92 -13.42 3.06 -5.08
CA ASP A 92 -14.54 3.97 -5.32
C ASP A 92 -14.10 5.45 -5.33
N ASP A 93 -13.00 5.84 -4.65
CA ASP A 93 -12.51 7.23 -4.62
C ASP A 93 -11.79 7.65 -5.90
N LEU A 94 -10.97 6.77 -6.47
CA LEU A 94 -10.47 6.91 -7.83
C LEU A 94 -11.41 6.12 -8.75
N PRO A 95 -11.92 6.64 -9.87
CA PRO A 95 -12.87 5.90 -10.70
C PRO A 95 -12.16 4.80 -11.50
N PHE A 96 -11.68 3.77 -10.82
CA PHE A 96 -11.23 2.53 -11.45
C PHE A 96 -12.41 1.90 -12.17
N LYS A 97 -12.15 1.40 -13.37
CA LYS A 97 -13.15 0.77 -14.23
C LYS A 97 -12.70 -0.61 -14.62
N SER A 98 -13.65 -1.46 -14.95
CA SER A 98 -13.35 -2.75 -15.57
C SER A 98 -12.44 -2.55 -16.79
N GLY A 99 -11.37 -3.34 -16.87
CA GLY A 99 -10.31 -3.24 -17.87
C GLY A 99 -9.10 -2.41 -17.45
N ASP A 100 -9.18 -1.66 -16.34
CA ASP A 100 -8.01 -0.97 -15.80
C ASP A 100 -6.96 -1.98 -15.28
N GLN A 101 -5.69 -1.61 -15.39
CA GLN A 101 -4.58 -2.31 -14.76
C GLN A 101 -4.03 -1.53 -13.58
N VAL A 102 -3.60 -2.24 -12.54
CA VAL A 102 -3.06 -1.65 -11.32
C VAL A 102 -1.75 -2.29 -10.89
N LEU A 103 -0.95 -1.51 -10.17
CA LEU A 103 0.06 -2.04 -9.26
C LEU A 103 -0.59 -2.18 -7.88
N ALA A 104 -0.68 -3.42 -7.39
CA ALA A 104 -1.19 -3.74 -6.06
C ALA A 104 -0.05 -3.83 -5.05
N PHE A 105 -0.03 -2.92 -4.08
CA PHE A 105 0.99 -2.88 -3.03
C PHE A 105 0.36 -3.20 -1.67
N VAL A 106 0.67 -4.40 -1.16
CA VAL A 106 0.28 -4.88 0.16
C VAL A 106 1.46 -4.68 1.11
N ASN A 107 1.35 -3.66 1.94
CA ASN A 107 2.41 -3.22 2.83
C ASN A 107 2.18 -3.71 4.26
N GLY A 108 3.17 -4.33 4.89
CA GLY A 108 3.13 -4.64 6.32
C GLY A 108 3.54 -3.43 7.17
N MET A 109 2.86 -3.24 8.32
CA MET A 109 3.20 -2.15 9.26
C MET A 109 4.39 -2.47 10.17
N GLY A 110 4.99 -3.66 10.03
CA GLY A 110 6.21 -4.07 10.72
C GLY A 110 6.04 -5.35 11.51
N GLY A 111 4.97 -5.45 12.31
CA GLY A 111 4.69 -6.61 13.16
C GLY A 111 3.93 -7.76 12.48
N THR A 112 3.42 -7.57 11.26
CA THR A 112 2.63 -8.59 10.55
C THR A 112 3.54 -9.59 9.81
N PRO A 113 3.39 -10.90 10.05
CA PRO A 113 4.11 -11.94 9.33
C PRO A 113 3.90 -11.87 7.82
N LEU A 114 4.97 -12.12 7.04
CA LEU A 114 4.91 -12.08 5.59
C LEU A 114 3.84 -13.04 5.01
N ILE A 115 3.65 -14.21 5.62
CA ILE A 115 2.62 -15.18 5.20
C ILE A 115 1.21 -14.59 5.29
N GLU A 116 0.93 -13.76 6.30
CA GLU A 116 -0.38 -13.09 6.45
C GLU A 116 -0.58 -12.02 5.38
N LEU A 117 0.49 -11.30 4.99
CA LEU A 117 0.41 -10.35 3.87
C LEU A 117 0.07 -11.03 2.54
N TYR A 118 0.51 -12.27 2.33
CA TYR A 118 0.11 -13.05 1.15
C TYR A 118 -1.35 -13.51 1.21
N ILE A 119 -1.91 -13.77 2.40
CA ILE A 119 -3.35 -14.02 2.57
C ILE A 119 -4.14 -12.76 2.21
N VAL A 120 -3.72 -11.60 2.72
CA VAL A 120 -4.31 -10.29 2.37
C VAL A 120 -4.24 -10.04 0.85
N PHE A 121 -3.11 -10.34 0.21
CA PHE A 121 -2.96 -10.21 -1.24
C PHE A 121 -3.91 -11.13 -2.01
N ASN A 122 -4.12 -12.37 -1.56
CA ASN A 122 -5.06 -13.30 -2.19
C ASN A 122 -6.51 -12.77 -2.16
N GLU A 123 -6.95 -12.24 -1.02
CA GLU A 123 -8.27 -11.61 -0.90
C GLU A 123 -8.37 -10.35 -1.77
N LEU A 124 -7.32 -9.53 -1.82
CA LEU A 124 -7.31 -8.33 -2.66
C LEU A 124 -7.40 -8.69 -4.15
N ALA A 125 -6.68 -9.73 -4.59
CA ALA A 125 -6.74 -10.21 -5.96
C ALA A 125 -8.16 -10.69 -6.31
N SER A 126 -8.81 -11.44 -5.41
CA SER A 126 -10.19 -11.90 -5.59
C SER A 126 -11.19 -10.74 -5.66
N PHE A 127 -11.04 -9.74 -4.78
CA PHE A 127 -11.85 -8.53 -4.79
C PHE A 127 -11.71 -7.73 -6.10
N LEU A 128 -10.49 -7.54 -6.59
CA LEU A 128 -10.22 -6.79 -7.82
C LEU A 128 -10.70 -7.53 -9.08
N ASP A 129 -10.54 -8.86 -9.12
CA ASP A 129 -11.06 -9.69 -10.21
C ASP A 129 -12.59 -9.57 -10.31
N GLY A 130 -13.30 -9.59 -9.17
CA GLY A 130 -14.74 -9.35 -9.11
C GLY A 130 -15.17 -7.95 -9.58
N ARG A 131 -14.26 -6.97 -9.58
CA ARG A 131 -14.46 -5.61 -10.13
C ARG A 131 -13.93 -5.47 -11.58
N GLY A 132 -13.36 -6.53 -12.15
CA GLY A 132 -12.76 -6.54 -13.49
C GLY A 132 -11.50 -5.68 -13.60
N ILE A 133 -10.77 -5.50 -12.49
CA ILE A 133 -9.52 -4.72 -12.43
C ILE A 133 -8.35 -5.71 -12.38
N ALA A 134 -7.42 -5.61 -13.32
CA ALA A 134 -6.30 -6.55 -13.42
C ALA A 134 -5.09 -6.06 -12.61
N ILE A 135 -4.45 -6.96 -11.86
CA ILE A 135 -3.17 -6.68 -11.21
C ILE A 135 -2.04 -6.92 -12.23
N GLY A 136 -1.49 -5.83 -12.78
CA GLY A 136 -0.35 -5.89 -13.70
C GLY A 136 0.97 -6.08 -12.97
N ARG A 137 1.15 -5.43 -11.81
CA ARG A 137 2.35 -5.53 -10.96
C ARG A 137 1.94 -5.61 -9.50
N ASN A 138 2.82 -6.14 -8.65
CA ASN A 138 2.59 -6.16 -7.22
C ASN A 138 3.87 -5.91 -6.42
N LEU A 139 3.66 -5.49 -5.17
CA LEU A 139 4.70 -5.39 -4.15
C LEU A 139 4.10 -5.87 -2.84
N ILE A 140 4.72 -6.86 -2.18
CA ILE A 140 4.19 -7.46 -0.95
C ILE A 140 5.32 -7.50 0.08
N GLY A 141 5.14 -6.83 1.22
CA GLY A 141 6.13 -6.82 2.30
C GLY A 141 6.15 -5.54 3.14
N PRO A 142 7.08 -5.42 4.09
CA PRO A 142 7.17 -4.28 5.00
C PRO A 142 8.05 -3.15 4.41
N TYR A 143 7.49 -2.31 3.54
CA TYR A 143 8.24 -1.24 2.86
C TYR A 143 8.04 0.14 3.51
N ILE A 144 6.87 0.39 4.12
CA ILE A 144 6.53 1.60 4.87
C ILE A 144 5.96 1.15 6.22
N THR A 145 6.82 0.98 7.22
CA THR A 145 6.41 0.42 8.53
C THR A 145 6.05 1.51 9.55
N SER A 146 5.41 1.08 10.64
CA SER A 146 5.22 1.84 11.87
C SER A 146 5.77 1.02 13.04
N LEU A 147 7.10 0.98 13.14
CA LEU A 147 7.82 0.20 14.16
C LEU A 147 7.33 -1.26 14.20
N GLU A 148 6.82 -1.73 15.34
CA GLU A 148 6.33 -3.08 15.58
C GLU A 148 4.82 -3.26 15.39
N MET A 149 4.12 -2.24 14.88
CA MET A 149 2.67 -2.27 14.64
C MET A 149 2.26 -3.50 13.84
N GLN A 150 1.31 -4.27 14.37
CA GLN A 150 0.66 -5.35 13.63
C GLN A 150 -0.48 -4.74 12.81
N GLY A 151 -0.41 -4.90 11.50
CA GLY A 151 -1.32 -4.29 10.56
C GLY A 151 -0.77 -4.30 9.14
N CYS A 152 -1.60 -3.87 8.21
CA CYS A 152 -1.20 -3.71 6.82
C CYS A 152 -1.84 -2.50 6.17
N SER A 153 -1.33 -2.09 5.02
CA SER A 153 -2.04 -1.18 4.12
C SER A 153 -2.11 -1.73 2.71
N LEU A 154 -3.21 -1.39 2.06
CA LEU A 154 -3.42 -1.62 0.65
C LEU A 154 -3.15 -0.31 -0.07
N THR A 155 -2.40 -0.38 -1.17
CA THR A 155 -2.23 0.73 -2.10
C THR A 155 -2.47 0.22 -3.51
N LEU A 156 -3.34 0.91 -4.25
CA LEU A 156 -3.52 0.68 -5.67
C LEU A 156 -3.04 1.91 -6.43
N LEU A 157 -2.14 1.70 -7.39
CA LEU A 157 -1.75 2.69 -8.38
C LEU A 157 -2.30 2.25 -9.73
N LYS A 158 -3.15 3.08 -10.35
CA LYS A 158 -3.59 2.86 -11.73
C LYS A 158 -2.38 2.96 -12.67
N LEU A 159 -2.19 1.92 -13.48
CA LEU A 159 -1.07 1.84 -14.42
C LEU A 159 -1.48 2.25 -15.83
N ASP A 160 -0.52 2.86 -16.51
CA ASP A 160 -0.43 2.91 -17.96
C ASP A 160 0.94 2.38 -18.39
N ASP A 161 1.21 2.38 -19.70
CA ASP A 161 2.45 1.84 -20.27
C ASP A 161 3.68 2.56 -19.69
N GLU A 162 3.65 3.89 -19.59
CA GLU A 162 4.78 4.68 -19.07
C GLU A 162 5.08 4.36 -17.60
N LEU A 163 4.05 4.29 -16.75
CA LEU A 163 4.24 3.94 -15.34
C LEU A 163 4.72 2.48 -15.16
N THR A 164 4.27 1.58 -16.04
CA THR A 164 4.68 0.17 -16.04
C THR A 164 6.15 0.04 -16.43
N ASP A 165 6.57 0.71 -17.50
CA ASP A 165 7.98 0.71 -17.95
C ASP A 165 8.93 1.29 -16.89
N LEU A 166 8.53 2.40 -16.23
CA LEU A 166 9.32 3.02 -15.16
C LEU A 166 9.39 2.16 -13.89
N TRP A 167 8.32 1.42 -13.59
CA TRP A 167 8.32 0.44 -12.52
C TRP A 167 9.31 -0.69 -12.83
N ASP A 168 9.23 -1.26 -14.03
CA ASP A 168 10.06 -2.41 -14.45
C ASP A 168 11.53 -2.05 -14.65
N ALA A 169 11.86 -0.77 -14.86
CA ALA A 169 13.23 -0.30 -14.96
C ALA A 169 14.09 -0.78 -13.77
N PRO A 170 15.39 -1.11 -13.98
CA PRO A 170 16.27 -1.61 -12.93
C PRO A 170 16.31 -0.74 -11.68
N VAL A 171 16.53 -1.37 -10.53
CA VAL A 171 16.73 -0.69 -9.24
C VAL A 171 17.69 -1.49 -8.37
N ASN A 172 18.62 -0.80 -7.72
CA ASN A 172 19.60 -1.39 -6.81
C ASN A 172 19.67 -0.59 -5.51
N THR A 173 18.71 -0.83 -4.63
CA THR A 173 18.66 -0.20 -3.30
C THR A 173 18.54 -1.28 -2.22
N PRO A 174 18.83 -0.95 -0.94
CA PRO A 174 18.62 -1.90 0.15
C PRO A 174 17.17 -2.41 0.29
N GLY A 175 16.17 -1.60 -0.11
CA GLY A 175 14.75 -1.93 0.01
C GLY A 175 14.11 -2.49 -1.26
N LEU A 176 14.57 -2.11 -2.45
CA LEU A 176 14.06 -2.57 -3.75
C LEU A 176 15.23 -2.99 -4.65
N ARG A 177 15.17 -4.21 -5.22
CA ARG A 177 16.24 -4.75 -6.06
C ARG A 177 15.73 -5.70 -7.15
N TRP A 178 15.88 -5.29 -8.41
CA TRP A 178 15.63 -6.13 -9.60
C TRP A 178 16.29 -5.52 -10.85
N GLY A 179 16.36 -6.31 -11.93
CA GLY A 179 16.94 -5.89 -13.21
C GLY A 179 18.46 -5.63 -13.18
N VAL A 180 19.14 -6.25 -12.20
CA VAL A 180 20.59 -6.11 -11.93
C VAL A 180 21.33 -7.41 -12.18
#